data_AF-A0AAE9YME1-F1
#
_entry.id   AF-A0AAE9YME1-F1
#
_cell.length_a   1.000
_cell.length_b   1.000
_cell.length_c   1.000
_cell.angle_alpha   90.00
_cell.angle_beta   90.00
_cell.angle_gamma   90.00
#
_symmetry.space_group_name_H-M   'P 1'
#
loop_
_entity.id
_entity.type
_entity.pdbx_description
1 polymer ?
#
loop_
_entity_poly.entity_id
_entity_poly.type
_entity_poly.pdbx_seq_one_letter_code
_entity_poly.pdbx_strand_id
1 'polypeptide(L)'
;MKLLSLIFLTISFSVLAIMPDRVNVITPKVAVCNGFEITYKDNETLVLNYPKTINKRWLASSVTIDYQINGEGAFVSRVPYNQLDDKPYVWIGFHNGFKQNHDARIDISYSCTDCELEKSEFYSIESIKKFSELSEFSKNEFVCNKSS
;
A
#
# COMPACT_ATOMS: atom_id res chain seq x y z
N MET A 1 -38.76 -48.04 10.45
CA MET A 1 -38.11 -46.74 10.18
C MET A 1 -36.70 -46.79 10.75
N LYS A 2 -35.67 -46.84 9.90
CA LYS A 2 -34.27 -46.77 10.32
C LYS A 2 -33.80 -45.34 10.10
N LEU A 3 -33.62 -44.58 11.19
CA LEU A 3 -33.06 -43.23 11.14
C LEU A 3 -31.53 -43.35 11.07
N LEU A 4 -30.94 -43.04 9.91
CA LEU A 4 -29.50 -42.84 9.80
C LEU A 4 -29.15 -41.49 10.44
N SER A 5 -28.38 -41.49 11.53
CA SER A 5 -27.73 -40.27 12.01
C SER A 5 -26.49 -40.01 11.17
N LEU A 6 -26.61 -39.02 10.29
CA LEU A 6 -25.52 -38.46 9.49
C LEU A 6 -24.67 -37.55 10.40
N ILE A 7 -23.44 -37.96 10.72
CA ILE A 7 -22.48 -37.12 11.45
C ILE A 7 -21.93 -36.10 10.44
N PHE A 8 -22.39 -34.86 10.53
CA PHE A 8 -21.78 -33.72 9.84
C PHE A 8 -20.48 -33.35 10.56
N LEU A 9 -19.35 -33.78 10.01
CA LEU A 9 -18.02 -33.33 10.43
C LEU A 9 -17.70 -32.06 9.64
N THR A 10 -18.03 -30.89 10.19
CA THR A 10 -17.58 -29.62 9.60
C THR A 10 -16.10 -29.44 9.90
N ILE A 11 -15.25 -29.73 8.92
CA ILE A 11 -13.84 -29.35 8.93
C ILE A 11 -13.81 -27.83 8.78
N SER A 12 -13.80 -27.13 9.91
CA SER A 12 -13.56 -25.68 9.94
C SER A 12 -12.10 -25.44 9.57
N PHE A 13 -11.84 -25.17 8.29
CA PHE A 13 -10.57 -24.61 7.88
C PHE A 13 -10.50 -23.18 8.40
N SER A 14 -9.86 -23.00 9.55
CA SER A 14 -9.36 -21.70 9.97
C SER A 14 -8.29 -21.28 8.97
N VAL A 15 -8.69 -20.53 7.94
CA VAL A 15 -7.73 -19.80 7.12
C VAL A 15 -7.13 -18.75 8.05
N LEU A 16 -6.02 -19.10 8.69
CA LEU A 16 -5.13 -18.11 9.30
C LEU A 16 -4.73 -17.18 8.17
N ALA A 17 -5.34 -15.99 8.12
CA ALA A 17 -4.83 -14.90 7.33
C ALA A 17 -3.44 -14.60 7.90
N ILE A 18 -2.41 -15.07 7.19
CA ILE A 18 -1.01 -14.84 7.55
C ILE A 18 -0.83 -13.33 7.53
N MET A 19 -0.67 -12.72 8.71
CA MET A 19 -0.20 -11.35 8.82
C MET A 19 1.12 -11.26 8.05
N PRO A 20 1.31 -10.22 7.23
CA PRO A 20 2.47 -10.18 6.37
C PRO A 20 3.75 -10.08 7.18
N ASP A 21 4.74 -10.93 6.84
CA ASP A 21 5.98 -11.10 7.61
C ASP A 21 6.83 -9.83 7.68
N ARG A 22 6.69 -8.88 6.73
CA ARG A 22 7.43 -7.60 6.72
C ARG A 22 6.63 -6.47 6.07
N VAL A 23 6.55 -5.34 6.77
CA VAL A 23 6.07 -4.05 6.22
C VAL A 23 7.28 -3.14 6.05
N ASN A 24 7.59 -2.78 4.81
CA ASN A 24 8.65 -1.83 4.47
C ASN A 24 8.11 -0.40 4.56
N VAL A 25 8.57 0.38 5.54
CA VAL A 25 8.19 1.80 5.62
C VAL A 25 8.85 2.57 4.48
N ILE A 26 8.04 3.22 3.65
CA ILE A 26 8.48 4.10 2.57
C ILE A 26 8.93 5.43 3.19
N THR A 27 10.21 5.50 3.52
CA THR A 27 10.90 6.76 3.83
C THR A 27 11.23 7.52 2.54
N PRO A 28 11.57 8.81 2.58
CA PRO A 28 12.02 9.55 1.39
C PRO A 28 13.16 8.87 0.63
N LYS A 29 14.13 8.27 1.34
CA LYS A 29 15.21 7.49 0.72
C LYS A 29 14.69 6.24 0.01
N VAL A 30 13.82 5.48 0.67
CA VAL A 30 13.20 4.29 0.07
C VAL A 30 12.36 4.67 -1.15
N ALA A 31 11.65 5.79 -1.08
CA ALA A 31 10.85 6.32 -2.18
C ALA A 31 11.71 6.63 -3.41
N VAL A 32 12.76 7.44 -3.25
CA VAL A 32 13.68 7.78 -4.33
C VAL A 32 14.32 6.53 -4.93
N CYS A 33 14.76 5.58 -4.09
CA CYS A 33 15.48 4.41 -4.58
C CYS A 33 14.59 3.32 -5.18
N ASN A 34 13.29 3.31 -4.87
CA ASN A 34 12.34 2.32 -5.40
C ASN A 34 11.32 2.95 -6.38
N GLY A 35 11.43 4.23 -6.70
CA GLY A 35 10.57 4.90 -7.68
C GLY A 35 9.15 5.20 -7.17
N PHE A 36 9.01 5.46 -5.88
CA PHE A 36 7.78 6.07 -5.35
C PHE A 36 7.89 7.59 -5.43
N GLU A 37 6.85 8.25 -5.92
CA GLU A 37 6.81 9.70 -6.06
C GLU A 37 5.43 10.24 -5.71
N ILE A 38 5.40 11.34 -4.95
CA ILE A 38 4.17 12.09 -4.69
C ILE A 38 4.23 13.42 -5.41
N THR A 39 3.13 13.74 -6.08
CA THR A 39 2.95 15.02 -6.77
C THR A 39 1.60 15.62 -6.41
N TYR A 40 1.54 16.95 -6.41
CA TYR A 40 0.27 17.67 -6.32
C TYR A 40 -0.37 17.67 -7.71
N LYS A 41 -1.60 17.16 -7.82
CA LYS A 41 -2.42 17.34 -9.04
C LYS A 41 -3.18 18.66 -8.97
N ASP A 42 -3.70 18.98 -7.80
CA ASP A 42 -4.39 20.22 -7.47
C ASP A 42 -4.30 20.47 -5.95
N ASN A 43 -5.01 21.48 -5.44
CA ASN A 43 -4.98 21.86 -4.02
C ASN A 43 -5.62 20.83 -3.07
N GLU A 44 -6.34 19.84 -3.61
CA GLU A 44 -7.11 18.86 -2.83
C GLU A 44 -6.69 17.42 -3.11
N THR A 45 -5.95 17.19 -4.19
CA THR A 45 -5.61 15.87 -4.70
C THR A 45 -4.11 15.70 -4.83
N LEU A 46 -3.59 14.70 -4.13
CA LEU A 46 -2.25 14.16 -4.32
C LEU A 46 -2.31 12.97 -5.28
N VAL A 47 -1.23 12.77 -6.02
CA VAL A 47 -1.01 11.57 -6.84
C VAL A 47 0.22 10.87 -6.31
N LEU A 48 0.02 9.64 -5.82
CA LEU A 48 1.11 8.74 -5.52
C LEU A 48 1.37 7.88 -6.77
N ASN A 49 2.51 8.08 -7.39
CA ASN A 49 3.09 7.15 -8.35
C ASN A 49 3.91 6.12 -7.59
N TYR A 50 3.74 4.85 -7.92
CA TYR A 50 4.48 3.74 -7.32
C TYR A 50 5.01 2.83 -8.43
N PRO A 51 6.05 2.02 -8.20
CA PRO A 51 6.54 1.11 -9.20
C PRO A 51 5.53 -0.01 -9.44
N LYS A 52 5.27 -0.37 -10.71
CA LYS A 52 4.50 -1.58 -11.04
C LYS A 52 5.20 -2.84 -10.50
N THR A 53 6.54 -2.83 -10.50
CA THR A 53 7.36 -3.96 -10.08
C THR A 53 8.54 -3.52 -9.23
N ILE A 54 8.81 -4.20 -8.12
CA ILE A 54 9.99 -4.01 -7.26
C ILE A 54 10.94 -5.19 -7.42
N ASN A 55 12.24 -4.90 -7.52
CA ASN A 55 13.32 -5.90 -7.69
C ASN A 55 13.07 -6.90 -8.83
N LYS A 56 12.34 -6.48 -9.88
CA LYS A 56 11.90 -7.31 -11.02
C LYS A 56 11.10 -8.58 -10.64
N ARG A 57 10.64 -8.69 -9.39
CA ARG A 57 10.02 -9.90 -8.83
C ARG A 57 8.63 -9.62 -8.28
N TRP A 58 8.49 -8.52 -7.55
CA TRP A 58 7.27 -8.22 -6.81
C TRP A 58 6.35 -7.37 -7.67
N LEU A 59 5.17 -7.88 -8.02
CA LEU A 59 4.17 -7.17 -8.81
C LEU A 59 3.14 -6.50 -7.91
N ALA A 60 2.84 -5.22 -8.11
CA ALA A 60 1.82 -4.52 -7.35
C ALA A 60 0.46 -5.24 -7.49
N SER A 61 -0.23 -5.49 -6.37
CA SER A 61 -1.46 -6.27 -6.32
C SER A 61 -2.65 -5.53 -5.72
N SER A 62 -2.41 -4.63 -4.77
CA SER A 62 -3.44 -3.68 -4.31
C SER A 62 -2.84 -2.47 -3.62
N VAL A 63 -3.59 -1.38 -3.59
CA VAL A 63 -3.31 -0.21 -2.77
C VAL A 63 -4.45 -0.01 -1.80
N THR A 64 -4.13 0.18 -0.52
CA THR A 64 -5.07 0.55 0.54
C THR A 64 -4.71 1.95 1.02
N ILE A 65 -5.71 2.82 1.11
CA ILE A 65 -5.60 4.17 1.65
C ILE A 65 -6.49 4.24 2.89
N ASP A 66 -5.89 4.50 4.04
CA ASP A 66 -6.56 4.71 5.31
C ASP A 66 -6.51 6.20 5.65
N TYR A 67 -7.63 6.89 5.42
CA TYR A 67 -7.76 8.32 5.65
C TYR A 67 -7.97 8.59 7.13
N GLN A 68 -7.26 9.59 7.64
CA GLN A 68 -7.32 9.99 9.03
C GLN A 68 -7.78 11.44 9.17
N ILE A 69 -8.66 11.70 10.13
CA ILE A 69 -9.10 13.04 10.52
C ILE A 69 -8.84 13.17 12.02
N ASN A 70 -8.06 14.17 12.42
CA ASN A 70 -7.62 14.36 13.82
C ASN A 70 -6.86 13.15 14.40
N GLY A 71 -6.17 12.36 13.56
CA GLY A 71 -5.44 11.17 13.98
C GLY A 71 -6.30 9.92 14.19
N GLU A 72 -7.61 10.00 13.93
CA GLU A 72 -8.52 8.86 13.96
C GLU A 72 -8.84 8.40 12.53
N GLY A 73 -8.94 7.09 12.34
CA GLY A 73 -9.34 6.50 11.05
C GLY A 73 -10.76 6.92 10.68
N ALA A 74 -10.89 7.59 9.55
CA ALA A 74 -12.15 8.11 9.04
C ALA A 74 -12.76 7.18 7.99
N PHE A 75 -11.96 6.69 7.04
CA PHE A 75 -12.41 5.80 5.97
C PHE A 75 -11.25 5.05 5.33
N VAL A 76 -11.50 3.80 4.91
CA VAL A 76 -10.52 2.97 4.21
C VAL A 76 -10.99 2.70 2.78
N SER A 77 -10.16 3.07 1.81
CA SER A 77 -10.34 2.73 0.39
C SER A 77 -9.33 1.67 -0.02
N ARG A 78 -9.78 0.59 -0.66
CA ARG A 78 -8.90 -0.43 -1.23
C ARG A 78 -9.12 -0.51 -2.73
N VAL A 79 -8.06 -0.28 -3.48
CA VAL A 79 -8.06 -0.36 -4.95
C VAL A 79 -7.26 -1.59 -5.38
N PRO A 80 -7.91 -2.65 -5.89
CA PRO A 80 -7.22 -3.81 -6.43
C PRO A 80 -6.53 -3.47 -7.75
N TYR A 81 -5.43 -4.16 -8.07
CA TYR A 81 -4.60 -3.83 -9.25
C TYR A 81 -5.35 -3.94 -10.58
N ASN A 82 -6.31 -4.85 -10.71
CA ASN A 82 -7.14 -4.98 -11.92
C ASN A 82 -8.07 -3.77 -12.18
N GLN A 83 -8.19 -2.86 -11.21
CA GLN A 83 -8.94 -1.59 -11.32
C GLN A 83 -8.01 -0.37 -11.42
N LEU A 84 -6.69 -0.59 -11.40
CA LEU A 84 -5.69 0.45 -11.63
C LEU A 84 -5.39 0.43 -13.13
N ASP A 85 -5.80 1.47 -13.87
CA ASP A 85 -5.75 1.59 -15.33
C ASP A 85 -4.33 1.41 -15.93
N ASP A 86 -3.75 0.20 -15.92
CA ASP A 86 -2.38 -0.18 -16.34
C ASP A 86 -1.22 0.70 -15.84
N LYS A 87 -1.52 1.77 -15.11
CA LYS A 87 -0.65 2.85 -14.68
C LYS A 87 -0.59 2.77 -13.16
N PRO A 88 0.59 2.60 -12.59
CA PRO A 88 0.75 2.39 -11.15
C PRO A 88 0.70 3.73 -10.42
N TYR A 89 -0.47 4.37 -10.42
CA TYR A 89 -0.74 5.55 -9.61
C TYR A 89 -2.07 5.41 -8.88
N VAL A 90 -2.22 6.19 -7.82
CA VAL A 90 -3.43 6.32 -7.02
C VAL A 90 -3.66 7.80 -6.70
N TRP A 91 -4.91 8.25 -6.84
CA TRP A 91 -5.32 9.57 -6.39
C TRP A 91 -5.73 9.52 -4.92
N ILE A 92 -5.22 10.48 -4.17
CA ILE A 92 -5.50 10.65 -2.74
C ILE A 92 -6.16 12.01 -2.61
N GLY A 93 -7.50 12.00 -2.54
CA GLY A 93 -8.31 13.21 -2.48
C GLY A 93 -8.77 13.49 -1.06
N PHE A 94 -8.59 14.74 -0.61
CA PHE A 94 -9.13 15.21 0.66
C PHE A 94 -10.24 16.23 0.38
N HIS A 95 -11.47 15.94 0.81
CA HIS A 95 -12.57 16.89 0.67
C HIS A 95 -12.24 18.20 1.42
N ASN A 96 -12.24 19.33 0.69
CA ASN A 96 -11.85 20.66 1.16
C ASN A 96 -10.34 20.85 1.39
N GLY A 97 -9.49 20.14 0.64
CA GLY A 97 -8.07 20.39 0.62
C GLY A 97 -7.27 19.69 1.72
N PHE A 98 -5.95 19.84 1.62
CA PHE A 98 -4.99 19.34 2.59
C PHE A 98 -4.99 20.21 3.86
N LYS A 99 -6.03 20.05 4.70
CA LYS A 99 -6.15 20.76 5.97
C LYS A 99 -5.15 20.23 7.00
N GLN A 100 -4.78 21.06 7.98
CA GLN A 100 -3.78 20.71 9.00
C GLN A 100 -4.06 19.38 9.73
N ASN A 101 -5.32 19.00 9.86
CA ASN A 101 -5.79 17.85 10.61
C ASN A 101 -6.15 16.62 9.75
N HIS A 102 -5.92 16.69 8.44
CA HIS A 102 -6.10 15.56 7.53
C HIS A 102 -4.76 14.84 7.31
N ASP A 103 -4.80 13.52 7.28
CA ASP A 103 -3.67 12.68 6.91
C ASP A 103 -4.17 11.40 6.22
N ALA A 104 -3.26 10.61 5.65
CA ALA A 104 -3.58 9.29 5.17
C ALA A 104 -2.38 8.36 5.33
N ARG A 105 -2.65 7.12 5.74
CA ARG A 105 -1.72 6.02 5.58
C ARG A 105 -2.00 5.32 4.25
N ILE A 106 -0.95 4.93 3.54
CA ILE A 106 -1.06 4.22 2.27
C ILE A 106 -0.25 2.94 2.34
N ASP A 107 -0.90 1.81 2.16
CA ASP A 107 -0.26 0.50 2.08
C ASP A 107 -0.35 -0.03 0.65
N ILE A 108 0.79 -0.34 0.05
CA ILE A 108 0.90 -0.95 -1.26
C ILE A 108 1.33 -2.39 -1.06
N SER A 109 0.46 -3.31 -1.46
CA SER A 109 0.75 -4.74 -1.49
C SER A 109 1.34 -5.10 -2.83
N TYR A 110 2.42 -5.88 -2.78
CA TYR A 110 2.98 -6.59 -3.91
C TYR A 110 2.81 -8.07 -3.68
N SER A 111 2.64 -8.82 -4.77
CA SER A 111 2.54 -10.26 -4.76
C SER A 111 3.52 -10.84 -5.75
N CYS A 112 4.07 -12.00 -5.40
CA CYS A 112 4.96 -12.75 -6.27
C CYS A 112 4.19 -13.91 -6.90
N THR A 113 4.19 -13.98 -8.23
CA THR A 113 3.46 -15.02 -8.97
C THR A 113 4.23 -16.34 -9.10
N ASP A 114 5.54 -16.32 -8.87
CA ASP A 114 6.47 -17.43 -9.07
C ASP A 114 7.26 -17.83 -7.80
N CYS A 115 6.80 -17.39 -6.61
CA CYS A 115 7.45 -17.68 -5.33
C CYS A 115 6.82 -18.87 -4.59
N GLU A 116 7.66 -19.78 -4.08
CA GLU A 116 7.19 -20.95 -3.31
C GLU A 116 6.75 -20.58 -1.87
N LEU A 117 7.44 -19.64 -1.21
CA LEU A 117 7.28 -19.35 0.23
C LEU A 117 6.82 -17.91 0.53
N GLU A 118 7.57 -16.90 0.12
CA GLU A 118 7.18 -15.49 0.32
C GLU A 118 6.25 -15.03 -0.81
N LYS A 119 4.95 -14.92 -0.50
CA LYS A 119 3.92 -14.62 -1.50
C LYS A 119 3.59 -13.14 -1.62
N SER A 120 4.02 -12.33 -0.66
CA SER A 120 3.68 -10.91 -0.62
C SER A 120 4.73 -10.04 0.08
N GLU A 121 4.84 -8.81 -0.39
CA GLU A 121 5.66 -7.75 0.20
C GLU A 121 4.83 -6.48 0.34
N PHE A 122 5.00 -5.74 1.43
CA PHE A 122 4.16 -4.58 1.75
C PHE A 122 5.03 -3.36 1.90
N TYR A 123 4.58 -2.26 1.31
CA TYR A 123 5.22 -0.96 1.44
C TYR A 123 4.22 0.03 2.02
N SER A 124 4.61 0.78 3.04
CA SER A 124 3.70 1.67 3.77
C SER A 124 4.22 3.11 3.82
N ILE A 125 3.40 4.06 3.40
CA ILE A 125 3.55 5.47 3.78
C ILE A 125 2.68 5.67 5.01
N GLU A 126 3.28 5.81 6.19
CA GLU A 126 2.52 5.91 7.44
C GLU A 126 1.75 7.23 7.59
N SER A 127 2.24 8.28 6.94
CA SER A 127 1.65 9.63 6.94
C SER A 127 1.99 10.33 5.64
N ILE A 128 0.99 10.54 4.79
CA ILE A 128 1.15 11.25 3.52
C ILE A 128 1.61 12.68 3.76
N LYS A 129 1.17 13.28 4.87
CA LYS A 129 1.57 14.62 5.28
C LYS A 129 3.07 14.70 5.54
N LYS A 130 3.57 13.91 6.49
CA LYS A 130 5.00 13.89 6.82
C LYS A 130 5.83 13.52 5.60
N PHE A 131 5.34 12.58 4.79
CA PHE A 131 6.04 12.19 3.58
C PHE A 131 6.13 13.33 2.56
N SER A 132 5.04 14.06 2.31
CA SER A 132 5.02 15.19 1.37
C SER A 132 5.98 16.31 1.80
N GLU A 133 5.98 16.66 3.09
CA GLU A 133 6.89 17.65 3.68
C GLU A 133 8.36 17.26 3.46
N LEU A 134 8.72 15.99 3.67
CA LEU A 134 10.10 15.52 3.52
C LEU A 134 10.53 15.30 2.06
N SER A 135 9.58 15.08 1.16
CA SER A 135 9.85 14.84 -0.27
C SER A 135 10.35 16.10 -0.98
N GLU A 136 9.96 17.29 -0.53
CA GLU A 136 10.47 18.56 -1.07
C GLU A 136 11.94 18.79 -0.71
N PHE A 137 12.38 18.33 0.46
CA PHE A 137 13.76 18.47 0.93
C PHE A 137 14.75 17.51 0.28
N SER A 138 14.29 16.38 -0.26
CA SER A 138 15.15 15.22 -0.54
C SER A 138 15.51 14.96 -2.01
N LYS A 139 14.94 15.74 -2.95
CA LYS A 139 15.09 15.47 -4.39
C LYS A 139 16.54 15.46 -4.91
N ASN A 140 17.51 16.00 -4.15
CA ASN A 140 18.89 16.16 -4.60
C ASN A 140 19.97 15.47 -3.75
N GLU A 141 19.63 14.73 -2.69
CA GLU A 141 20.65 14.31 -1.69
C GLU A 141 20.86 12.79 -1.54
N PHE A 142 20.05 11.93 -2.18
CA PHE A 142 20.15 10.49 -1.95
C PHE A 142 20.89 9.73 -3.05
N VAL A 143 21.99 9.06 -2.66
CA VAL A 143 22.65 8.05 -3.48
C VAL A 143 22.03 6.69 -3.21
N CYS A 144 21.45 6.09 -4.24
CA CYS A 144 20.88 4.75 -4.17
C CYS A 144 21.95 3.70 -4.47
N ASN A 145 22.48 3.06 -3.42
CA ASN A 145 23.31 1.88 -3.60
C ASN A 145 22.39 0.75 -4.08
N LYS A 146 22.43 0.43 -5.38
CA LYS A 146 21.81 -0.78 -5.89
C LYS A 146 22.60 -1.96 -5.35
N SER A 147 22.01 -2.70 -4.41
CA SER A 147 22.48 -4.05 -4.08
C SER A 147 22.27 -4.89 -5.34
N SER A 148 23.37 -5.15 -6.05
CA SER A 148 23.46 -6.03 -7.22
C SER A 148 23.17 -7.47 -6.87
#